data_AF-A0A730H374-F1
#
_entry.id   AF-A0A730H374-F1
#
_cell.length_a   1.000
_cell.length_b   1.000
_cell.length_c   1.000
_cell.angle_alpha   90.00
_cell.angle_beta   90.00
_cell.angle_gamma   90.00
#
_symmetry.space_group_name_H-M   'P 1'
#
loop_
_entity.id
_entity.type
_entity.pdbx_description
1 polymer ?
#
loop_
_entity_poly.entity_id
_entity_poly.type
_entity_poly.pdbx_seq_one_letter_code
_entity_poly.pdbx_strand_id
1 'polypeptide(L)'
;QQTRYLTLAEELRPLLSHVAGFISIERFQSLATEGKMLSLSWWENEYAVLQWKNHVLHAKAQQEGRESIFDFYKISIAHITREYSFKKDKDNV
;
A
#
# COMPACT_ATOMS: atom_id res chain seq x y z
N GLN A 1 8.48 -9.68 -13.15
CA GLN A 1 8.45 -8.34 -12.52
C GLN A 1 7.44 -8.29 -11.37
N GLN A 2 6.15 -8.59 -11.60
CA GLN A 2 5.11 -8.61 -10.55
C GLN A 2 5.46 -9.48 -9.32
N THR A 3 6.10 -10.64 -9.54
CA THR A 3 6.56 -11.51 -8.45
C THR A 3 7.58 -10.84 -7.52
N ARG A 4 8.58 -10.12 -8.06
CA ARG A 4 9.61 -9.45 -7.23
C ARG A 4 9.03 -8.30 -6.43
N TYR A 5 8.11 -7.54 -7.04
CA TYR A 5 7.35 -6.52 -6.31
C TYR A 5 6.63 -7.14 -5.10
N LEU A 6 5.91 -8.24 -5.30
CA LEU A 6 5.20 -8.91 -4.21
C LEU A 6 6.16 -9.43 -3.14
N THR A 7 7.32 -9.96 -3.52
CA THR A 7 8.37 -10.37 -2.56
C THR A 7 8.84 -9.19 -1.71
N LEU A 8 9.24 -8.06 -2.32
CA LEU A 8 9.61 -6.85 -1.57
C LEU A 8 8.49 -6.39 -0.64
N ALA A 9 7.25 -6.47 -1.11
CA ALA A 9 6.10 -6.02 -0.35
C ALA A 9 5.82 -6.93 0.87
N GLU A 10 6.13 -8.23 0.80
CA GLU A 10 6.12 -9.13 1.95
C GLU A 10 7.32 -8.92 2.87
N GLU A 11 8.52 -8.64 2.33
CA GLU A 11 9.70 -8.30 3.14
C GLU A 11 9.49 -7.03 3.97
N LEU A 12 8.78 -6.03 3.43
CA LEU A 12 8.47 -4.78 4.12
C LEU A 12 7.30 -4.87 5.10
N ARG A 13 6.41 -5.86 4.95
CA ARG A 13 5.17 -5.96 5.73
C ARG A 13 5.40 -6.01 7.25
N PRO A 14 6.37 -6.78 7.79
CA PRO A 14 6.67 -6.78 9.22
C PRO A 14 7.18 -5.43 9.74
N LEU A 15 7.78 -4.60 8.89
CA LEU A 15 8.28 -3.28 9.29
C LEU A 15 7.12 -2.29 9.43
N LEU A 16 6.14 -2.36 8.50
CA LEU A 16 4.96 -1.50 8.50
C LEU A 16 4.17 -1.58 9.81
N SER A 17 4.03 -2.78 10.39
CA SER A 17 3.30 -2.96 11.66
C SER A 17 3.95 -2.27 12.86
N HIS A 18 5.21 -1.85 12.74
CA HIS A 18 5.94 -1.13 13.79
C HIS A 18 5.99 0.38 13.55
N VAL A 19 5.47 0.88 12.42
CA VAL A 19 5.45 2.30 12.13
C VAL A 19 4.28 2.94 12.87
N ALA A 20 4.59 3.89 13.76
CA ALA A 20 3.56 4.66 14.44
C ALA A 20 2.63 5.34 13.43
N GLY A 21 1.32 5.15 13.60
CA GLY A 21 0.28 5.69 12.73
C GLY A 21 -0.02 4.88 11.47
N PHE A 22 0.57 3.68 11.30
CA PHE A 22 0.13 2.73 10.28
C PHE A 22 -1.19 2.05 10.72
N ILE A 23 -2.18 1.99 9.82
CA ILE A 23 -3.48 1.37 10.10
C ILE A 23 -3.59 0.03 9.38
N SER A 24 -3.44 0.03 8.04
CA SER A 24 -3.53 -1.19 7.24
C SER A 24 -2.92 -1.01 5.85
N ILE A 25 -2.66 -2.13 5.16
CA ILE A 25 -2.24 -2.15 3.76
C ILE A 25 -2.90 -3.31 3.03
N GLU A 26 -3.41 -3.04 1.85
CA GLU A 26 -4.05 -4.01 0.97
C GLU A 26 -3.55 -3.82 -0.46
N ARG A 27 -3.64 -4.89 -1.26
CA ARG A 27 -3.20 -4.87 -2.66
C ARG A 27 -4.30 -5.41 -3.56
N PHE A 28 -4.52 -4.71 -4.65
CA PHE A 28 -5.53 -5.05 -5.65
C PHE A 28 -4.87 -5.15 -7.01
N GLN A 29 -5.39 -6.04 -7.85
CA GLN A 29 -5.04 -6.09 -9.27
C GLN A 29 -6.17 -5.46 -10.08
N SER A 30 -5.83 -4.71 -11.12
CA SER A 30 -6.84 -4.14 -12.01
C SER A 30 -7.50 -5.24 -12.82
N LEU A 31 -8.84 -5.22 -12.87
CA LEU A 31 -9.63 -6.09 -13.75
C LEU A 31 -9.65 -5.57 -15.20
N ALA A 32 -9.36 -4.28 -15.41
CA ALA A 32 -9.42 -3.63 -16.72
C ALA A 32 -8.04 -3.50 -17.39
N THR A 33 -6.95 -3.66 -16.65
CA THR A 33 -5.58 -3.53 -17.17
C THR A 33 -4.71 -4.60 -16.53
N GLU A 34 -4.42 -5.66 -17.29
CA GLU A 34 -3.57 -6.75 -16.82
C GLU A 34 -2.21 -6.24 -16.35
N GLY A 35 -1.67 -6.85 -15.29
CA GLY A 35 -0.39 -6.47 -14.68
C GLY A 35 -0.42 -5.17 -13.85
N LYS A 36 -1.46 -4.33 -13.96
CA LYS A 36 -1.58 -3.12 -13.14
C LYS A 36 -2.00 -3.45 -11.71
N MET A 37 -1.19 -3.02 -10.75
CA MET A 37 -1.41 -3.23 -9.32
C MET A 37 -1.68 -1.91 -8.59
N LEU A 38 -2.47 -1.97 -7.52
CA LEU A 38 -2.65 -0.89 -6.55
C LEU A 38 -2.24 -1.40 -5.17
N SER A 39 -1.33 -0.70 -4.51
CA SER A 39 -1.12 -0.84 -3.07
C SER A 39 -1.83 0.30 -2.38
N LEU A 40 -2.84 -0.02 -1.57
CA LEU A 40 -3.61 0.94 -0.80
C LEU A 40 -3.21 0.79 0.67
N SER A 41 -2.68 1.86 1.26
CA SER A 41 -2.29 1.89 2.67
C SER A 41 -3.02 3.00 3.40
N TRP A 42 -3.47 2.69 4.60
CA TRP A 42 -4.18 3.58 5.50
C TRP A 42 -3.24 4.04 6.62
N TRP A 43 -3.28 5.33 6.89
CA TRP A 43 -2.41 5.99 7.86
C TRP A 43 -3.22 7.00 8.67
N GLU A 44 -2.87 7.19 9.94
CA GLU A 44 -3.54 8.14 10.83
C GLU A 44 -3.40 9.59 10.33
N ASN A 45 -2.25 9.93 9.74
CA ASN A 45 -1.95 11.28 9.26
C ASN A 45 -0.75 11.28 8.29
N GLU A 46 -0.54 12.42 7.64
CA GLU A 46 0.57 12.62 6.69
C GLU A 46 1.95 12.50 7.35
N TYR A 47 2.10 12.85 8.63
CA TYR A 47 3.38 12.71 9.33
C TYR A 47 3.82 11.23 9.40
N ALA A 48 2.92 10.31 9.73
CA ALA A 48 3.20 8.88 9.71
C ALA A 48 3.61 8.37 8.31
N VAL A 49 2.93 8.85 7.25
CA VAL A 49 3.29 8.55 5.86
C VAL A 49 4.72 9.02 5.55
N LEU A 50 5.10 10.23 6.00
CA LEU A 50 6.44 10.77 5.79
C LEU A 50 7.51 9.96 6.53
N GLN A 51 7.25 9.52 7.77
CA GLN A 51 8.16 8.65 8.51
C GLN A 51 8.39 7.34 7.74
N TRP A 52 7.33 6.72 7.23
CA TRP A 52 7.47 5.51 6.42
C TRP A 52 8.22 5.76 5.11
N LYS A 53 7.91 6.85 4.41
CA LYS A 53 8.60 7.24 3.18
C LYS A 53 10.12 7.36 3.40
N ASN A 54 10.54 7.89 4.55
CA ASN A 54 11.95 8.09 4.90
C ASN A 54 12.62 6.84 5.49
N HIS A 55 11.88 5.75 5.73
CA HIS A 55 12.46 4.52 6.24
C HIS A 55 13.44 3.91 5.22
N VAL A 56 14.67 3.61 5.65
CA VAL A 56 15.78 3.20 4.77
C VAL A 56 15.43 1.99 3.89
N LEU A 57 14.77 0.98 4.46
CA LEU A 57 14.37 -0.21 3.70
C LEU A 57 13.26 0.09 2.68
N HIS A 58 12.37 1.03 3.00
CA HIS A 58 11.33 1.46 2.06
C HIS A 58 11.94 2.29 0.92
N ALA A 59 12.89 3.19 1.22
CA ALA A 59 13.62 3.96 0.21
C ALA A 59 14.38 3.03 -0.76
N LYS A 60 15.04 1.98 -0.25
CA LYS A 60 15.72 0.97 -1.07
C LYS A 60 14.76 0.20 -1.97
N ALA A 61 13.63 -0.27 -1.43
CA ALA A 61 12.62 -0.95 -2.23
C ALA A 61 12.02 -0.03 -3.32
N GLN A 62 11.86 1.26 -3.02
CA GLN A 62 11.41 2.24 -4.01
C GLN A 62 12.45 2.47 -5.11
N GLN A 63 13.74 2.47 -4.76
CA GLN A 63 14.83 2.54 -5.73
C GLN A 63 14.84 1.32 -6.65
N GLU A 64 14.84 0.10 -6.08
CA GLU A 64 14.76 -1.15 -6.87
C GLU A 64 13.51 -1.16 -7.77
N GLY A 65 12.40 -0.64 -7.23
CA GLY A 65 11.14 -0.41 -7.94
C GLY A 65 11.32 0.39 -9.23
N ARG A 66 11.98 1.55 -9.14
CA ARG A 66 12.25 2.44 -10.30
C ARG A 66 13.22 1.85 -11.30
N GLU A 67 14.23 1.13 -10.83
CA GLU A 67 15.33 0.66 -11.67
C GLU A 67 14.98 -0.59 -12.47
N SER A 68 14.14 -1.48 -11.91
CA SER A 68 14.05 -2.85 -12.45
C SER A 68 12.67 -3.51 -12.39
N ILE A 69 11.70 -2.94 -11.67
CA ILE A 69 10.41 -3.60 -11.41
C ILE A 69 9.26 -2.94 -12.15
N PHE A 70 9.22 -1.62 -12.19
CA PHE A 70 8.10 -0.85 -12.77
C PHE A 70 8.54 -0.04 -13.97
N ASP A 71 7.84 -0.21 -15.09
CA ASP A 71 7.93 0.72 -16.22
C ASP A 71 7.34 2.09 -15.86
N PHE A 72 6.37 2.11 -14.94
CA PHE A 72 5.73 3.32 -14.44
C PHE A 72 5.04 3.07 -13.09
N TYR A 73 5.08 4.06 -12.19
CA TYR A 73 4.19 4.10 -11.03
C TYR A 73 3.81 5.53 -10.65
N LYS A 74 2.70 5.66 -9.92
CA LYS A 74 2.23 6.91 -9.33
C LYS A 74 1.87 6.69 -7.87
N ILE A 75 2.27 7.63 -7.01
CA ILE A 75 1.87 7.67 -5.61
C ILE A 75 0.98 8.88 -5.41
N SER A 76 -0.17 8.67 -4.77
CA SER A 76 -1.12 9.72 -4.42
C SER A 76 -1.39 9.64 -2.92
N ILE A 77 -1.30 10.78 -2.24
CA ILE A 77 -1.68 10.94 -0.83
C ILE A 77 -3.01 11.70 -0.81
N ALA A 78 -4.00 11.17 -0.09
CA ALA A 78 -5.33 11.73 -0.03
C ALA A 78 -5.86 11.64 1.41
N HIS A 79 -6.65 12.64 1.81
CA HIS A 79 -7.40 12.61 3.06
C HIS A 79 -8.83 12.16 2.80
N ILE A 80 -9.32 11.24 3.62
CA ILE A 80 -10.74 10.91 3.64
C ILE A 80 -11.49 12.00 4.38
N THR A 81 -12.44 12.62 3.70
CA THR A 81 -13.33 13.62 4.30
C THR A 81 -14.62 12.98 4.83
N ARG A 82 -15.04 11.85 4.23
CA ARG A 82 -16.24 11.07 4.60
C ARG A 82 -16.05 9.61 4.20
N GLU A 83 -16.50 8.69 5.05
CA GLU A 83 -16.55 7.26 4.77
C GLU A 83 -17.89 6.70 5.27
N TYR A 84 -18.46 5.75 4.53
CA TYR A 84 -19.71 5.06 4.88
C TYR A 84 -19.50 3.56 4.70
N SER A 85 -19.94 2.77 5.68
CA SER A 85 -19.90 1.32 5.60
C SER A 85 -21.30 0.74 5.73
N PHE A 86 -21.63 -0.25 4.90
CA PHE A 86 -22.83 -1.06 5.04
C PHE A 86 -22.43 -2.50 5.32
N LYS A 87 -23.02 -3.09 6.38
CA LYS A 87 -22.90 -4.51 6.67
C LYS A 87 -24.30 -5.09 6.67
N LYS A 88 -24.59 -5.99 5.73
CA LYS A 88 -25.84 -6.76 5.77
C LYS A 88 -25.75 -7.73 6.94
N ASP A 89 -26.70 -7.70 7.87
CA ASP A 89 -26.80 -8.73 8.90
C ASP A 89 -26.93 -10.10 8.23
N LYS A 90 -26.14 -11.07 8.70
CA LYS A 90 -26.11 -12.43 8.14
C LYS A 90 -27.15 -13.36 8.75
N ASP A 91 -27.94 -12.90 9.72
CA ASP A 91 -28.91 -13.73 10.43
C ASP A 91 -30.34 -13.26 10.12
N ASN A 92 -30.91 -13.79 9.02
CA ASN A 92 -32.35 -13.80 8.72
C ASN A 92 -32.63 -14.68 7.48
N VAL A 93 -32.12 -15.92 7.49
CA VAL A 93 -32.61 -17.03 6.66
C VAL A 93 -32.73 -18.26 7.55
#